data_AF-A0A950VH64-F1
#
_entry.id   AF-A0A950VH64-F1
#
_cell.length_a   1.000
_cell.length_b   1.000
_cell.length_c   1.000
_cell.angle_alpha   90.00
_cell.angle_beta   90.00
_cell.angle_gamma   90.00
#
_symmetry.space_group_name_H-M   'P 1'
#
loop_
_entity.id
_entity.type
_entity.pdbx_description
1 polymer ?
#
loop_
_entity_poly.entity_id
_entity_poly.type
_entity_poly.pdbx_seq_one_letter_code
_entity_poly.pdbx_strand_id
1 'polypeptide(L)' 'YRHALERQRARPDLPYGLDVWRDGANVLRLLWADAGAFEVVSFVRGAWEDAALAMV' A
#
# COMPACT_ATOMS: atom_id res chain seq x y z
N TYR A 1 3.85 11.79 -33.94
CA TYR A 1 4.27 11.92 -32.53
C TYR A 1 3.16 11.37 -31.63
N ARG A 2 2.95 10.04 -31.59
CA ARG A 2 1.80 9.38 -30.90
C ARG A 2 2.17 8.06 -30.20
N HIS A 3 3.42 7.91 -29.75
CA HIS A 3 3.87 6.67 -29.07
C HIS A 3 4.53 6.93 -27.71
N ALA A 4 4.46 8.16 -27.18
CA ALA A 4 5.10 8.50 -25.90
C ALA A 4 4.18 8.37 -24.67
N LEU A 5 2.87 8.12 -24.86
CA LEU A 5 1.90 8.09 -23.75
C LEU A 5 1.55 6.69 -23.24
N GLU A 6 2.07 5.63 -23.87
CA GLU A 6 1.71 4.25 -23.50
C GLU A 6 2.55 3.73 -22.32
N ARG A 7 3.70 4.36 -22.02
CA ARG A 7 4.56 3.98 -20.89
C ARG A 7 4.14 4.54 -19.54
N GLN A 8 3.19 5.49 -19.48
CA GLN A 8 2.73 6.06 -18.20
C GLN A 8 1.63 5.21 -17.53
N ARG A 9 1.05 4.25 -18.26
CA ARG A 9 0.04 3.31 -17.74
C ARG A 9 0.63 1.95 -17.33
N ALA A 10 1.91 1.93 -16.96
CA ALA A 10 2.60 0.73 -16.51
C ALA A 10 2.52 0.51 -14.99
N ARG A 11 2.09 1.52 -14.21
CA ARG A 11 1.79 1.31 -12.80
C ARG A 11 0.33 0.86 -12.69
N PRO A 12 0.05 -0.33 -12.13
CA PRO A 12 -1.32 -0.76 -11.91
C PRO A 12 -2.02 0.32 -11.09
N ASP A 13 -3.20 0.72 -11.54
CA ASP A 13 -4.07 1.61 -10.77
C ASP A 13 -4.54 0.81 -9.54
N LEU A 14 -4.05 1.18 -8.36
CA LEU A 14 -4.44 0.58 -7.08
C LEU A 14 -5.34 1.58 -6.36
N PRO A 15 -6.66 1.57 -6.64
CA PRO A 15 -7.57 2.63 -6.20
C PRO A 15 -7.86 2.58 -4.70
N TYR A 16 -7.61 1.44 -4.04
CA TYR A 16 -7.86 1.26 -2.62
C TYR A 16 -6.58 1.44 -1.82
N GLY A 17 -6.71 2.01 -0.62
CA GLY A 17 -5.60 2.20 0.29
C GLY A 17 -5.98 2.03 1.76
N LEU A 18 -5.03 1.54 2.54
CA LEU A 18 -5.09 1.42 3.99
C LEU A 18 -3.86 2.06 4.59
N ASP A 19 -4.08 2.95 5.55
CA ASP A 19 -3.03 3.57 6.35
C ASP A 19 -3.18 3.13 7.81
N VAL A 20 -2.14 2.51 8.36
CA VAL A 20 -2.06 2.14 9.78
C VAL A 20 -1.17 3.14 10.50
N TRP A 21 -1.72 3.75 11.54
CA TRP A 21 -1.05 4.74 12.37
C TRP A 21 -0.87 4.23 13.79
N ARG A 22 0.32 4.43 14.35
CA ARG A 22 0.67 4.14 15.74
C ARG A 22 1.53 5.26 16.30
N ASP A 23 1.20 5.73 17.49
CA ASP A 23 1.99 6.75 18.20
C ASP A 23 2.29 8.02 17.36
N GLY A 24 1.34 8.39 16.49
CA GLY A 24 1.46 9.55 15.58
C GLY A 24 2.28 9.30 14.31
N ALA A 25 2.81 8.09 14.10
CA ALA A 25 3.55 7.70 12.90
C ALA A 25 2.75 6.72 12.03
N ASN A 26 2.84 6.86 10.72
CA ASN A 26 2.34 5.86 9.78
C ASN A 26 3.33 4.69 9.75
N VAL A 27 2.86 3.51 10.15
CA VAL A 27 3.69 2.30 10.27
C VAL A 27 3.47 1.32 9.12
N LEU A 28 2.35 1.43 8.42
CA LEU A 28 2.04 0.65 7.22
C LEU A 28 1.13 1.46 6.28
N ARG A 29 1.49 1.47 5.00
CA ARG A 29 0.60 1.85 3.90
C ARG A 29 0.52 0.73 2.89
N LEU A 30 -0.70 0.26 2.64
CA LEU A 30 -1.02 -0.75 1.63
C LEU A 30 -1.91 -0.12 0.58
N LEU A 31 -1.65 -0.43 -0.70
CA LEU A 31 -2.57 -0.16 -1.79
C LEU A 31 -3.00 -1.47 -2.43
N TRP A 32 -4.23 -1.55 -2.93
CA TRP A 32 -4.69 -2.71 -3.67
C TRP A 32 -5.77 -2.37 -4.71
N ALA A 33 -6.05 -3.34 -5.57
CA ALA A 33 -7.15 -3.35 -6.52
C ALA A 33 -7.96 -4.64 -6.34
N ASP A 34 -9.21 -4.61 -6.79
CA ASP A 34 -10.12 -5.76 -6.74
C ASP A 34 -9.56 -6.98 -7.52
N ALA A 35 -8.77 -6.72 -8.56
CA ALA A 35 -8.09 -7.72 -9.37
C ALA A 35 -6.97 -8.50 -8.64
N GLY A 36 -6.87 -8.40 -7.31
CA GLY A 36 -5.91 -9.12 -6.47
C GLY A 36 -4.50 -8.54 -6.46
N ALA A 37 -4.26 -7.43 -7.17
CA ALA A 37 -3.00 -6.71 -7.11
C ALA A 37 -2.92 -5.91 -5.80
N PHE A 38 -1.80 -6.01 -5.09
CA PHE A 38 -1.52 -5.19 -3.91
C PHE A 38 -0.05 -4.75 -3.87
N GLU A 39 0.22 -3.61 -3.23
CA GLU A 39 1.54 -3.02 -3.08
C GLU A 39 1.68 -2.46 -1.66
N VAL A 40 2.74 -2.86 -0.95
CA VAL A 40 3.13 -2.23 0.31
C VAL A 40 3.98 -1.01 -0.02
N VAL A 41 3.43 0.18 0.20
CA VAL A 41 4.08 1.46 -0.16
C VAL A 41 5.05 1.92 0.92
N SER A 42 4.70 1.72 2.19
CA SER A 42 5.58 1.99 3.32
C SER A 42 5.33 0.97 4.42
N PHE A 43 6.41 0.53 5.07
CA PHE A 43 6.34 -0.41 6.18
C PHE A 43 7.51 -0.16 7.13
N VAL A 44 7.20 -0.01 8.42
CA VAL A 44 8.17 0.14 9.49
C VAL A 44 7.98 -1.03 10.44
N ARG A 45 9.03 -1.81 10.69
CA ARG A 45 8.99 -2.90 11.67
C ARG A 45 8.90 -2.36 13.10
N GLY A 46 8.24 -3.09 13.99
CA GLY A 46 8.18 -2.76 15.41
C GLY A 46 7.12 -3.55 16.16
N ALA A 47 7.03 -3.30 17.48
CA ALA A 47 6.11 -4.00 18.39
C ALA A 47 4.61 -3.85 18.03
N TRP A 48 4.27 -2.97 17.10
CA TRP A 48 2.91 -2.88 16.59
C TRP A 48 2.51 -4.10 15.75
N GLU A 49 3.48 -4.82 15.16
CA GLU A 49 3.23 -6.05 14.40
C GLU A 49 2.54 -7.08 15.29
N ASP A 50 3.05 -7.30 16.51
CA ASP A 50 2.45 -8.20 17.51
C ASP A 50 1.05 -7.74 17.94
N ALA A 51 0.88 -6.43 18.14
CA ALA A 51 -0.43 -5.87 18.50
C ALA A 51 -1.46 -6.05 17.38
N ALA A 52 -1.07 -5.91 16.12
CA ALA A 52 -1.95 -6.13 14.98
C ALA A 52 -2.33 -7.61 14.83
N LEU A 53 -1.37 -8.52 15.05
CA LEU A 53 -1.61 -9.98 15.02
C LEU A 53 -2.51 -10.46 16.17
N ALA A 54 -2.57 -9.74 17.29
CA ALA A 54 -3.47 -10.08 18.39
C ALA A 54 -4.95 -9.69 18.13
N MET A 55 -5.24 -8.98 17.04
CA MET A 55 -6.60 -8.52 16.70
C MET A 55 -7.32 -9.44 15.69
N VAL A 56 -6.68 -10.54 15.28
CA VAL A 56 -7.19 -11.52 14.31
C VAL A 56 -7.85 -12.70 15.05
#